data_AF-A0A354X3I9-F1
#
_entry.id   AF-A0A354X3I9-F1
#
_cell.length_a   1.000
_cell.length_b   1.000
_cell.length_c   1.000
_cell.angle_alpha   90.00
_cell.angle_beta   90.00
_cell.angle_gamma   90.00
#
_symmetry.space_group_name_H-M   'P 1'
#
loop_
_entity.id
_entity.type
_entity.pdbx_description
1 polymer ?
#
loop_
_entity_poly.entity_id
_entity_poly.type
_entity_poly.pdbx_seq_one_letter_code
_entity_poly.pdbx_strand_id
1 'polypeptide(L)' 'WYDLARWGIIQSELSDYINYEQQYLPKFVGVIYNEKWVTLPIPLDQIITMEGVLVQNENWK' A
#
# COMPACT_ATOMS: atom_id res chain seq x y z
N TRP A 1 6.59 -6.51 -6.39
CA TRP A 1 5.83 -5.98 -5.24
C TRP A 1 5.98 -6.88 -4.01
N TYR A 2 5.50 -8.13 -4.02
CA TYR A 2 5.57 -9.02 -2.84
C TYR A 2 6.99 -9.24 -2.29
N ASP A 3 8.02 -9.36 -3.15
CA ASP A 3 9.40 -9.46 -2.68
C ASP A 3 9.90 -8.17 -2.01
N LEU A 4 9.61 -7.02 -2.61
CA LEU A 4 9.96 -5.71 -2.04
C LEU A 4 9.27 -5.48 -0.69
N ALA A 5 8.01 -5.92 -0.57
CA ALA A 5 7.25 -5.87 0.68
C ALA A 5 7.87 -6.79 1.74
N ARG A 6 8.22 -8.03 1.36
CA ARG A 6 8.91 -9.00 2.23
C ARG A 6 10.27 -8.49 2.71
N TRP A 7 10.99 -7.76 1.86
CA TRP A 7 12.30 -7.17 2.20
C TRP A 7 12.19 -5.83 2.93
N GLY A 8 10.99 -5.25 3.06
CA GLY A 8 10.78 -3.98 3.76
C GLY A 8 11.30 -2.74 3.02
N ILE A 9 11.65 -2.86 1.73
CA ILE A 9 12.22 -1.77 0.91
C ILE A 9 11.22 -1.19 -0.10
N ILE A 10 9.96 -1.60 -0.02
CA ILE A 10 8.97 -1.30 -1.05
C ILE A 10 8.68 0.20 -1.20
N GLN A 11 8.73 0.95 -0.10
CA GLN A 11 8.46 2.37 -0.13
C GLN A 11 9.53 3.15 -0.87
N SER A 12 10.82 2.87 -0.61
CA SER A 12 11.92 3.53 -1.31
C SER A 12 11.89 3.21 -2.81
N GLU A 13 11.78 1.93 -3.16
CA GLU A 13 11.81 1.48 -4.55
C GLU A 13 10.64 2.03 -5.38
N LEU A 14 9.42 2.05 -4.83
CA LEU A 14 8.26 2.61 -5.52
C LEU A 14 8.33 4.13 -5.60
N SER A 15 8.84 4.81 -4.57
CA SER A 15 9.05 6.25 -4.60
C SER A 15 10.07 6.64 -5.68
N ASP A 16 11.18 5.91 -5.79
CA ASP A 16 12.19 6.13 -6.83
C ASP A 16 11.63 5.89 -8.23
N TYR A 17 10.85 4.82 -8.40
CA TYR A 17 10.14 4.55 -9.65
C TYR A 17 9.16 5.67 -10.03
N ILE A 18 8.34 6.15 -9.09
CA ILE A 18 7.40 7.25 -9.33
C ILE A 18 8.16 8.54 -9.69
N ASN A 19 9.26 8.83 -8.99
CA ASN A 19 10.08 10.02 -9.23
C ASN A 19 10.72 10.05 -10.61
N TYR A 20 11.07 8.88 -11.14
CA TYR A 20 11.57 8.73 -12.50
C TYR A 20 10.43 8.84 -13.52
N GLU A 21 9.35 8.08 -13.34
CA GLU A 21 8.25 7.98 -14.31
C GLU A 21 7.42 9.26 -14.43
N GLN A 22 7.29 10.07 -13.38
CA GLN A 22 6.56 11.34 -13.44
C GLN A 22 7.15 12.33 -14.44
N GLN A 23 8.42 12.16 -14.85
CA GLN A 23 9.07 13.00 -15.87
C GLN A 23 8.51 12.73 -17.27
N TYR A 24 7.98 11.53 -17.50
CA TYR A 24 7.50 11.08 -18.81
C TYR A 24 5.99 10.88 -18.85
N LEU A 25 5.39 10.51 -17.72
CA LEU A 25 4.00 10.10 -17.62
C LEU A 25 3.24 10.96 -16.58
N PRO A 26 2.32 11.84 -17.03
CA PRO A 26 1.61 12.75 -16.13
C PRO A 26 0.70 12.03 -15.11
N LYS A 27 0.35 10.76 -15.34
CA LYS A 27 -0.44 9.94 -14.41
C LYS A 27 0.25 9.66 -13.07
N PHE A 28 1.58 9.79 -13.02
CA PHE A 28 2.37 9.55 -11.82
C PHE A 28 2.70 10.82 -11.04
N VAL A 29 2.36 12.00 -11.58
CA VAL A 29 2.59 13.28 -10.92
C VAL A 29 1.74 13.35 -9.65
N GLY A 30 2.40 13.55 -8.50
CA GLY A 30 1.73 13.66 -7.20
C GLY A 30 1.28 12.35 -6.58
N VAL A 31 1.64 11.20 -7.17
CA VAL A 31 1.37 9.88 -6.58
C VAL A 31 2.36 9.63 -5.44
N ILE A 32 1.86 9.16 -4.30
CA ILE A 32 2.67 8.82 -3.12
C ILE A 32 2.35 7.39 -2.72
N TYR A 33 3.37 6.64 -2.34
CA TYR A 33 3.22 5.31 -1.76
C TYR A 33 3.63 5.34 -0.28
N ASN A 34 2.71 4.93 0.61
CA ASN A 34 2.95 4.88 2.05
C ASN A 34 3.63 3.55 2.43
N GLU A 35 4.62 3.59 3.31
CA GLU A 35 5.29 2.41 3.86
C GLU A 35 4.33 1.40 4.51
N LYS A 36 3.22 1.88 5.05
CA LYS A 36 2.20 1.06 5.73
C LYS A 36 1.34 0.26 4.75
N TRP A 37 1.36 0.60 3.46
CA TRP A 37 0.56 -0.08 2.42
C TRP A 37 1.18 -1.39 1.92
N VAL A 38 1.91 -2.10 2.80
CA VAL A 38 2.45 -3.46 2.58
C VAL A 38 1.38 -4.55 2.67
N THR A 39 0.17 -4.23 3.12
CA THR A 39 -0.98 -5.13 3.11
C THR A 39 -2.18 -4.42 2.53
N LEU A 40 -3.09 -5.15 1.88
CA LEU A 40 -4.37 -4.60 1.48
C LEU A 40 -5.32 -4.50 2.69
N PRO A 41 -6.22 -3.51 2.72
CA PRO A 41 -7.21 -3.42 3.78
C PRO A 41 -8.19 -4.59 3.66
N ILE A 42 -8.58 -5.15 4.80
CA ILE A 42 -9.67 -6.12 4.83
C ILE A 42 -10.96 -5.37 4.47
N PRO A 43 -11.80 -5.90 3.55
CA PRO A 43 -13.07 -5.27 3.18
C PRO A 43 -13.98 -5.03 4.40
N LEU A 44 -14.56 -3.83 4.50
CA LEU A 44 -15.36 -3.43 5.65
C LEU A 44 -16.57 -4.34 5.88
N ASP A 45 -17.24 -4.76 4.80
CA ASP A 45 -18.40 -5.66 4.89
C ASP A 45 -18.04 -7.01 5.51
N GLN A 46 -16.83 -7.51 5.28
CA GLN A 46 -16.35 -8.75 5.88
C GLN A 46 -16.07 -8.58 7.38
N ILE A 47 -15.54 -7.42 7.79
CA ILE A 47 -15.30 -7.09 9.20
C ILE A 47 -16.63 -7.01 9.96
N ILE A 48 -17.64 -6.34 9.38
CA ILE A 48 -18.96 -6.19 9.99
C ILE A 48 -19.66 -7.56 10.12
N THR A 49 -19.62 -8.37 9.06
CA THR A 49 -20.32 -9.68 9.02
C THR A 49 -19.71 -10.70 9.99
N MET A 50 -18.42 -10.58 10.29
CA MET A 50 -17.71 -11.52 11.17
C MET A 50 -17.71 -11.09 12.65
N GLU A 51 -18.50 -10.07 13.03
CA GLU A 51 -18.79 -9.66 14.42
C GLU A 51 -17.58 -9.66 15.37
N GLY A 52 -16.44 -9.15 14.89
CA GLY A 52 -15.22 -9.01 15.69
C GLY A 52 -14.24 -10.19 15.66
N VAL A 53 -14.53 -11.26 14.90
CA VAL A 53 -13.55 -12.32 14.60
C VAL A 53 -12.45 -11.80 13.65
N LEU A 54 -12.82 -10.95 12.70
CA LEU A 54 -11.88 -10.26 11.83
C LEU A 54 -11.60 -8.86 12.37
N VAL A 55 -10.31 -8.57 12.59
CA VAL A 55 -9.82 -7.25 13.00
C VAL A 55 -8.99 -6.68 11.85
N GLN A 56 -9.16 -5.38 11.57
CA GLN A 56 -8.40 -4.71 10.52
C GLN A 56 -6.89 -4.77 10.81
N ASN A 57 -6.09 -4.85 9.76
CA ASN A 57 -4.63 -4.77 9.85
C ASN A 57 -4.21 -3.45 10.53
N GLU A 58 -3.21 -3.51 11.41
CA GLU A 58 -2.74 -2.34 12.20
C GLU A 58 -2.39 -1.12 11.35
N ASN A 59 -1.96 -1.36 10.11
CA ASN A 59 -1.56 -0.36 9.14
C ASN A 59 -2.72 0.41 8.49
N TRP A 60 -3.96 -0.01 8.73
CA TRP A 60 -5.19 0.54 8.12
C TRP A 60 -6.17 1.09 9.15
N LYS A 61 -5.71 1.32 10.39
CA LYS A 61 -6.50 1.84 11.50
C LYS A 61 -6.45 3.37 11.59
#